data_AF-A0A660S932-F1
#
_entry.id   AF-A0A660S932-F1
#
_cell.length_a   1.000
_cell.length_b   1.000
_cell.length_c   1.000
_cell.angle_alpha   90.00
_cell.angle_beta   90.00
_cell.angle_gamma   90.00
#
_symmetry.space_group_name_H-M   'P 1'
#
loop_
_entity.id
_entity.type
_entity.pdbx_description
1 polymer ?
#
loop_
_entity_poly.entity_id
_entity_poly.type
_entity_poly.pdbx_seq_one_letter_code
_entity_poly.pdbx_strand_id
1 'polypeptide(L)'
;MQWHQIEIRLPLPLLESTYNFLWDYVNGIRVERTENGFLLESYVFSSFPHKLLKRLNNFLHILAKSFQTDYSPPVSNPIRSLFKNEFVIVPAPTSHIPDFGIPLLVQRGRAFGTGNHPCTIYCLQALKDVFDGKFGEGQINQVLDAGTGTGILAIAAARLGAKNITGVEISPEAVKEAQENVNLNKLTKKIAILPCSVTDVKGQFDLIFANLYGVLLKKIAPTLVKILAPKGWIVLGGMIVPDDEVVISTFTPYGLKECAHYCDGKWTVAVLQKV
;
A
#
# COMPACT_ATOMS: atom_id res chain seq x y z
N MET A 1 6.13 -24.31 -17.40
CA MET A 1 6.40 -23.45 -16.22
C MET A 1 5.10 -23.32 -15.46
N GLN A 2 5.16 -23.17 -14.14
CA GLN A 2 4.00 -23.01 -13.27
C GLN A 2 4.29 -21.90 -12.25
N TRP A 3 3.25 -21.48 -11.53
CA TRP A 3 3.42 -20.54 -10.43
C TRP A 3 4.05 -21.21 -9.21
N HIS A 4 5.13 -20.61 -8.73
CA HIS A 4 5.75 -20.93 -7.46
C HIS A 4 5.56 -19.75 -6.51
N GLN A 5 5.16 -20.05 -5.27
CA GLN A 5 5.17 -19.12 -4.17
C GLN A 5 6.46 -19.31 -3.38
N ILE A 6 7.06 -18.21 -2.96
CA ILE A 6 8.17 -18.17 -2.01
C ILE A 6 7.66 -17.43 -0.77
N GLU A 7 7.74 -18.07 0.39
CA GLU A 7 7.28 -17.52 1.67
C GLU A 7 8.46 -17.25 2.60
N ILE A 8 8.40 -16.10 3.28
CA ILE A 8 9.41 -15.64 4.24
C ILE A 8 8.71 -14.90 5.37
N ARG A 9 8.89 -15.35 6.60
CA ARG A 9 8.54 -14.62 7.81
C ARG A 9 9.76 -13.85 8.29
N LEU A 10 9.62 -12.54 8.45
CA LEU A 10 10.72 -11.66 8.78
C LEU A 10 10.26 -10.47 9.63
N PRO A 11 11.12 -9.90 10.48
CA PRO A 11 10.82 -8.71 11.26
C PRO A 11 10.97 -7.44 10.42
N LEU A 12 10.46 -6.32 10.93
CA LEU A 12 10.47 -5.02 10.26
C LEU A 12 11.85 -4.61 9.67
N PRO A 13 12.99 -4.79 10.38
CA PRO A 13 14.30 -4.38 9.86
C PRO A 13 14.74 -5.09 8.58
N LEU A 14 14.21 -6.30 8.29
CA LEU A 14 14.57 -7.06 7.10
C LEU A 14 13.62 -6.83 5.93
N LEU A 15 12.44 -6.25 6.17
CA LEU A 15 11.33 -6.23 5.21
C LEU A 15 11.69 -5.50 3.93
N GLU A 16 12.10 -4.24 4.04
CA GLU A 16 12.33 -3.39 2.89
C GLU A 16 13.45 -3.93 2.00
N SER A 17 14.58 -4.32 2.59
CA SER A 17 15.71 -4.86 1.83
C SER A 17 15.38 -6.20 1.17
N THR A 18 14.60 -7.06 1.82
CA THR A 18 14.16 -8.34 1.23
C THR A 18 13.19 -8.11 0.08
N TYR A 19 12.24 -7.20 0.25
CA TYR A 19 11.32 -6.78 -0.81
C TYR A 19 12.07 -6.24 -2.02
N ASN A 20 13.00 -5.30 -1.80
CA ASN A 20 13.79 -4.69 -2.85
C ASN A 20 14.69 -5.70 -3.56
N PHE A 21 15.23 -6.68 -2.83
CA PHE A 21 15.96 -7.80 -3.44
C PHE A 21 15.06 -8.59 -4.39
N LEU A 22 13.84 -8.94 -3.97
CA LEU A 22 12.93 -9.78 -4.75
C LEU A 22 12.37 -9.08 -5.98
N TRP A 23 12.23 -7.76 -5.95
CA TRP A 23 11.61 -6.95 -7.01
C TRP A 23 12.08 -7.31 -8.42
N ASP A 24 13.39 -7.55 -8.59
CA ASP A 24 13.99 -7.81 -9.91
C ASP A 24 13.87 -9.29 -10.36
N TYR A 25 13.31 -10.18 -9.53
CA TYR A 25 13.29 -11.63 -9.77
C TYR A 25 11.89 -12.25 -9.81
N VAL A 26 10.85 -11.53 -9.40
CA VAL A 26 9.51 -12.08 -9.17
C VAL A 26 8.46 -11.34 -9.98
N ASN A 27 7.32 -11.99 -10.18
CA ASN A 27 6.18 -11.45 -10.94
C ASN A 27 5.05 -10.93 -10.03
N GLY A 28 5.17 -11.14 -8.72
CA GLY A 28 4.22 -10.65 -7.74
C GLY A 28 4.81 -10.68 -6.34
N ILE A 29 4.43 -9.72 -5.51
CA ILE A 29 4.79 -9.64 -4.10
C ILE A 29 3.53 -9.30 -3.30
N ARG A 30 3.34 -9.98 -2.18
CA ARG A 30 2.33 -9.68 -1.17
C ARG A 30 3.03 -9.61 0.18
N VAL A 31 2.66 -8.65 1.00
CA VAL A 31 3.17 -8.50 2.36
C VAL A 31 1.98 -8.39 3.30
N GLU A 32 2.01 -9.18 4.36
CA GLU A 32 0.97 -9.20 5.39
C GLU A 32 1.63 -9.07 6.77
N ARG A 33 1.01 -8.28 7.66
CA ARG A 33 1.44 -8.21 9.06
C ARG A 33 1.00 -9.49 9.79
N THR A 34 1.93 -10.10 10.50
CA THR A 34 1.68 -11.24 11.39
C THR A 34 1.81 -10.79 12.84
N GLU A 35 1.70 -11.66 13.85
CA GLU A 35 1.97 -11.28 15.25
C GLU A 35 3.44 -10.85 15.44
N ASN A 36 4.38 -11.62 14.89
CA ASN A 36 5.83 -11.51 15.15
C ASN A 36 6.66 -10.90 14.00
N GLY A 37 6.05 -10.06 13.18
CA GLY A 37 6.68 -9.38 12.05
C GLY A 37 5.78 -9.43 10.83
N PHE A 38 6.35 -9.72 9.67
CA PHE A 38 5.65 -9.75 8.38
C PHE A 38 5.81 -11.11 7.71
N LEU A 39 4.76 -11.55 7.03
CA LEU A 39 4.80 -12.59 6.03
C LEU A 39 4.98 -11.91 4.67
N LEU A 40 6.13 -12.14 4.04
CA LEU A 40 6.39 -11.75 2.66
C LEU A 40 6.21 -12.99 1.78
N GLU A 41 5.27 -12.89 0.86
CA GLU A 41 5.03 -13.88 -0.19
C GLU A 41 5.45 -13.28 -1.53
N SER A 42 6.18 -14.05 -2.33
CA SER A 42 6.49 -13.66 -3.71
C SER A 42 6.17 -14.76 -4.69
N TYR A 43 5.76 -14.36 -5.89
CA TYR A 43 5.19 -15.23 -6.90
C TYR A 43 6.07 -15.20 -8.14
N VAL A 44 6.53 -16.38 -8.57
CA VAL A 44 7.44 -16.53 -9.70
C VAL A 44 6.86 -17.53 -10.69
N PHE A 45 6.79 -17.15 -11.96
CA PHE A 45 6.44 -18.07 -13.02
C PHE A 45 7.70 -18.77 -13.55
N SER A 46 7.90 -20.04 -13.17
CA SER A 46 9.15 -20.77 -13.44
C SER A 46 8.93 -22.29 -13.50
N SER A 47 9.93 -23.05 -13.95
CA SER A 47 9.96 -24.51 -13.76
C SER A 47 10.33 -24.89 -12.33
N PHE A 48 11.29 -24.17 -11.71
CA PHE A 48 11.65 -24.26 -10.30
C PHE A 48 12.64 -23.14 -9.91
N PRO A 49 12.42 -22.36 -8.83
CA PRO A 49 13.24 -21.19 -8.50
C PRO A 49 14.50 -21.49 -7.64
N HIS A 50 15.17 -22.63 -7.78
CA HIS A 50 16.29 -23.04 -6.89
C HIS A 50 17.43 -22.00 -6.79
N LYS A 51 17.84 -21.43 -7.93
CA LYS A 51 18.92 -20.42 -7.96
C LYS A 51 18.53 -19.15 -7.20
N LEU A 52 17.27 -18.73 -7.32
CA LEU A 52 16.74 -17.57 -6.60
C LEU A 52 16.71 -17.84 -5.09
N LEU A 53 16.15 -18.98 -4.66
CA LEU A 53 16.11 -19.37 -3.26
C LEU A 53 17.50 -19.37 -2.60
N LYS A 54 18.50 -19.96 -3.26
CA LYS A 54 19.87 -19.98 -2.74
C LYS A 54 20.45 -18.57 -2.57
N ARG A 55 20.24 -17.68 -3.54
CA ARG A 55 20.72 -16.29 -3.47
C ARG A 55 20.00 -15.50 -2.38
N LEU A 56 18.68 -15.66 -2.29
CA LEU A 56 17.83 -15.02 -1.29
C LEU A 56 18.22 -15.46 0.14
N ASN A 57 18.43 -16.75 0.36
CA ASN A 57 18.85 -17.28 1.65
C ASN A 57 20.21 -16.72 2.09
N ASN A 58 21.19 -16.66 1.18
CA ASN A 58 22.49 -16.06 1.46
C ASN A 58 22.38 -14.56 1.77
N PHE A 59 21.55 -13.83 1.03
CA PHE A 59 21.29 -12.42 1.26
C PHE A 59 20.67 -12.18 2.64
N LEU A 60 19.60 -12.91 2.97
CA LEU A 60 18.93 -12.84 4.26
C LEU A 60 19.87 -13.19 5.41
N HIS A 61 20.72 -14.20 5.28
CA HIS A 61 21.69 -14.57 6.31
C HIS A 61 22.66 -13.44 6.65
N ILE A 62 23.16 -12.72 5.63
CA ILE A 62 24.05 -11.56 5.84
C ILE A 62 23.27 -10.42 6.51
N LEU A 63 22.07 -10.14 6.02
CA LEU A 63 21.23 -9.06 6.50
C LEU A 63 20.80 -9.28 7.97
N ALA A 64 20.32 -10.47 8.28
CA ALA A 64 19.91 -10.90 9.62
C ALA A 64 21.04 -10.76 10.64
N LYS A 65 22.28 -11.13 10.28
CA LYS A 65 23.46 -10.91 11.12
C LYS A 65 23.72 -9.42 11.39
N SER A 66 23.58 -8.58 10.37
CA SER A 66 23.78 -7.13 10.51
C SER A 66 22.77 -6.50 11.47
N PHE A 67 21.51 -6.96 11.44
CA PHE A 67 20.44 -6.46 12.30
C PHE A 67 20.28 -7.22 13.62
N GLN A 68 21.08 -8.26 13.87
CA GLN A 68 20.99 -9.12 15.05
C GLN A 68 19.56 -9.64 15.28
N THR A 69 18.96 -10.17 14.23
CA THR A 69 17.55 -10.61 14.25
C THR A 69 17.37 -11.91 13.49
N ASP A 70 16.29 -12.63 13.79
CA ASP A 70 15.97 -13.92 13.17
C ASP A 70 14.94 -13.79 12.06
N TYR A 71 14.85 -14.82 11.21
CA TYR A 71 13.89 -14.94 10.12
C TYR A 71 13.62 -16.42 9.81
N SER A 72 12.51 -16.72 9.15
CA SER A 72 12.30 -18.07 8.61
C SER A 72 13.07 -18.23 7.29
N PRO A 73 13.80 -19.34 7.07
CA PRO A 73 14.39 -19.62 5.77
C PRO A 73 13.33 -19.55 4.64
N PRO A 74 13.67 -19.00 3.46
CA PRO A 74 12.73 -18.91 2.36
C PRO A 74 12.36 -20.30 1.86
N VAL A 75 11.06 -20.61 1.83
CA VAL A 75 10.55 -21.88 1.31
C VAL A 75 9.80 -21.61 0.02
N SER A 76 9.97 -22.48 -1.00
CA SER A 76 9.16 -22.41 -2.22
C SER A 76 8.32 -23.65 -2.44
N ASN A 77 7.06 -23.41 -2.77
CA ASN A 77 6.10 -24.44 -3.13
C ASN A 77 5.35 -24.05 -4.42
N PRO A 78 4.92 -25.00 -5.26
CA PRO A 78 3.93 -24.71 -6.30
C PRO A 78 2.65 -24.17 -5.65
N ILE A 79 2.03 -23.15 -6.28
CA ILE A 79 0.74 -22.64 -5.79
C ILE A 79 -0.32 -23.69 -6.01
N ARG A 80 -1.00 -24.09 -4.93
CA ARG A 80 -2.09 -25.08 -4.97
C ARG A 80 -3.47 -24.46 -4.81
N SER A 81 -3.56 -23.28 -4.19
CA SER A 81 -4.81 -22.56 -3.97
C SER A 81 -4.68 -21.14 -4.50
N LEU A 82 -5.57 -20.79 -5.42
CA LEU A 82 -5.65 -19.44 -5.98
C LEU A 82 -6.60 -18.61 -5.11
N PHE A 83 -6.16 -17.43 -4.70
CA PHE A 83 -6.99 -16.44 -4.01
C PHE A 83 -7.45 -15.35 -5.00
N LYS A 84 -8.48 -14.58 -4.65
CA LYS A 84 -9.02 -13.52 -5.54
C LYS A 84 -9.03 -12.12 -4.92
N ASN A 85 -9.16 -12.02 -3.60
CA ASN A 85 -9.46 -10.75 -2.93
C ASN A 85 -8.22 -10.08 -2.31
N GLU A 86 -7.02 -10.63 -2.50
CA GLU A 86 -5.78 -10.07 -1.97
C GLU A 86 -5.05 -9.25 -3.03
N PHE A 87 -4.52 -8.08 -2.65
CA PHE A 87 -3.65 -7.32 -3.52
C PHE A 87 -2.32 -8.03 -3.74
N VAL A 88 -1.86 -8.02 -4.98
CA VAL A 88 -0.53 -8.50 -5.37
C VAL A 88 0.17 -7.34 -6.07
N ILE A 89 1.25 -6.83 -5.49
CA ILE A 89 2.09 -5.85 -6.17
C ILE A 89 2.85 -6.59 -7.27
N VAL A 90 2.71 -6.12 -8.50
CA VAL A 90 3.33 -6.73 -9.68
C VAL A 90 4.44 -5.80 -10.17
N PRO A 91 5.73 -6.14 -9.95
CA PRO A 91 6.84 -5.37 -10.49
C PRO A 91 6.75 -5.25 -12.01
N ALA A 92 6.71 -4.02 -12.52
CA ALA A 92 6.72 -3.73 -13.95
C ALA A 92 8.12 -3.27 -14.41
N PRO A 93 8.57 -3.63 -15.62
CA PRO A 93 7.88 -4.49 -16.60
C PRO A 93 7.89 -5.97 -16.20
N THR A 94 6.81 -6.69 -16.50
CA THR A 94 6.72 -8.15 -16.31
C THR A 94 6.20 -8.83 -17.57
N SER A 95 6.68 -10.05 -17.83
CA SER A 95 6.16 -10.92 -18.89
C SER A 95 4.93 -11.74 -18.45
N HIS A 96 4.72 -11.90 -17.14
CA HIS A 96 3.64 -12.69 -16.57
C HIS A 96 2.99 -11.93 -15.43
N ILE A 97 1.66 -11.82 -15.46
CA ILE A 97 0.86 -11.23 -14.40
C ILE A 97 0.11 -12.37 -13.72
N PRO A 98 0.16 -12.51 -12.39
CA PRO A 98 -0.67 -13.47 -11.66
C PRO A 98 -2.15 -13.35 -12.04
N ASP A 99 -2.79 -14.48 -12.36
CA ASP A 99 -4.22 -14.60 -12.62
C ASP A 99 -5.04 -14.82 -11.33
N PHE A 100 -4.36 -14.77 -10.19
CA PHE A 100 -4.89 -14.78 -8.85
C PHE A 100 -4.59 -13.46 -8.12
N GLY A 101 -5.44 -13.13 -7.15
CA GLY A 101 -5.42 -11.85 -6.47
C GLY A 101 -5.82 -10.67 -7.36
N ILE A 102 -5.58 -9.47 -6.83
CA ILE A 102 -5.85 -8.20 -7.47
C ILE A 102 -4.49 -7.57 -7.83
N PRO A 103 -4.07 -7.63 -9.11
CA PRO A 103 -2.76 -7.17 -9.52
C PRO A 103 -2.68 -5.64 -9.52
N LEU A 104 -1.66 -5.11 -8.85
CA LEU A 104 -1.27 -3.70 -8.83
C LEU A 104 0.07 -3.57 -9.55
N LEU A 105 0.05 -3.21 -10.85
CA LEU A 105 1.29 -3.08 -11.62
C LEU A 105 1.98 -1.77 -11.24
N VAL A 106 3.24 -1.84 -10.81
CA VAL A 106 4.00 -0.68 -10.36
C VAL A 106 5.42 -0.77 -10.90
N GLN A 107 5.94 0.32 -11.47
CA GLN A 107 7.33 0.40 -11.90
C GLN A 107 8.26 0.71 -10.72
N ARG A 108 9.54 0.36 -10.88
CA ARG A 108 10.58 0.85 -9.98
C ARG A 108 10.87 2.31 -10.31
N GLY A 109 10.87 3.16 -9.31
CA GLY A 109 11.14 4.57 -9.50
C GLY A 109 11.59 5.26 -8.22
N ARG A 110 11.48 6.58 -8.24
CA ARG A 110 11.87 7.45 -7.11
C ARG A 110 10.68 7.86 -6.27
N ALA A 111 9.46 7.70 -6.79
CA ALA A 111 8.26 7.96 -6.03
C ALA A 111 8.10 6.94 -4.90
N PHE A 112 7.63 7.43 -3.75
CA PHE A 112 7.29 6.58 -2.62
C PHE A 112 6.01 5.78 -2.91
N GLY A 113 5.90 4.57 -2.35
CA GLY A 113 4.68 3.76 -2.42
C GLY A 113 4.77 2.54 -3.33
N THR A 114 5.93 1.91 -3.50
CA THR A 114 6.03 0.66 -4.27
C THR A 114 5.47 -0.57 -3.55
N GLY A 115 4.97 -0.43 -2.32
CA GLY A 115 4.39 -1.52 -1.51
C GLY A 115 5.34 -2.16 -0.49
N ASN A 116 6.57 -1.65 -0.36
CA ASN A 116 7.58 -2.16 0.58
C ASN A 116 7.52 -1.54 1.99
N HIS A 117 6.91 -0.35 2.11
CA HIS A 117 6.84 0.38 3.37
C HIS A 117 5.60 -0.02 4.18
N PRO A 118 5.70 -0.21 5.52
CA PRO A 118 4.57 -0.62 6.37
C PRO A 118 3.32 0.24 6.21
N CYS A 119 3.46 1.58 6.20
CA CYS A 119 2.30 2.46 5.97
C CYS A 119 1.56 2.18 4.66
N THR A 120 2.27 1.86 3.57
CA THR A 120 1.62 1.51 2.29
C THR A 120 0.88 0.18 2.42
N ILE A 121 1.46 -0.81 3.10
CA ILE A 121 0.83 -2.11 3.37
C ILE A 121 -0.45 -1.92 4.19
N TYR A 122 -0.38 -1.16 5.28
CA TYR A 122 -1.54 -0.87 6.13
C TYR A 122 -2.60 -0.02 5.44
N CYS A 123 -2.22 0.95 4.59
CA CYS A 123 -3.20 1.70 3.79
C CYS A 123 -3.94 0.79 2.80
N LEU A 124 -3.25 -0.18 2.18
CA LEU A 124 -3.89 -1.19 1.31
C LEU A 124 -4.82 -2.13 2.11
N GLN A 125 -4.42 -2.51 3.32
CA GLN A 125 -5.27 -3.30 4.23
C GLN A 125 -6.51 -2.50 4.67
N ALA A 126 -6.32 -1.25 5.11
CA ALA A 126 -7.39 -0.34 5.48
C ALA A 126 -8.37 -0.11 4.33
N LEU A 127 -7.86 0.06 3.11
CA LEU A 127 -8.67 0.18 1.90
C LEU A 127 -9.60 -1.04 1.73
N LYS A 128 -9.08 -2.26 1.85
CA LYS A 128 -9.90 -3.48 1.78
C LYS A 128 -10.95 -3.49 2.88
N ASP A 129 -10.54 -3.21 4.11
CA ASP A 129 -11.43 -3.24 5.27
C ASP A 129 -12.59 -2.23 5.15
N VAL A 130 -12.34 -1.06 4.55
CA VAL A 130 -13.39 -0.08 4.22
C VAL A 130 -14.32 -0.64 3.13
N PHE A 131 -13.79 -1.20 2.03
CA PHE A 131 -14.61 -1.78 0.95
C PHE A 131 -15.40 -3.03 1.37
N ASP A 132 -14.88 -3.79 2.33
CA ASP A 132 -15.54 -4.95 2.94
C ASP A 132 -16.61 -4.54 3.98
N GLY A 133 -16.80 -3.23 4.21
CA GLY A 133 -17.83 -2.70 5.11
C GLY A 133 -17.51 -2.85 6.60
N LYS A 134 -16.26 -3.14 6.98
CA LYS A 134 -15.87 -3.34 8.39
C LYS A 134 -16.07 -2.10 9.25
N PHE A 135 -16.05 -0.92 8.65
CA PHE A 135 -16.17 0.38 9.34
C PHE A 135 -17.45 1.13 8.95
N GLY A 136 -18.51 0.38 8.63
CA GLY A 136 -19.82 0.90 8.25
C GLY A 136 -20.10 0.75 6.76
N GLU A 137 -21.38 0.87 6.42
CA GLU A 137 -21.86 0.76 5.04
C GLU A 137 -21.78 2.10 4.31
N GLY A 138 -21.35 2.07 3.05
CA GLY A 138 -21.37 3.22 2.16
C GLY A 138 -20.82 2.88 0.79
N GLN A 139 -21.28 3.60 -0.24
CA GLN A 139 -20.76 3.43 -1.58
C GLN A 139 -19.57 4.35 -1.79
N ILE A 140 -18.42 3.77 -2.14
CA ILE A 140 -17.18 4.51 -2.41
C ILE A 140 -17.11 4.79 -3.91
N ASN A 141 -17.59 5.97 -4.32
CA ASN A 141 -17.56 6.40 -5.72
C ASN A 141 -16.40 7.36 -5.99
N GLN A 142 -16.18 8.32 -5.08
CA GLN A 142 -15.19 9.40 -5.19
C GLN A 142 -14.04 9.16 -4.21
N VAL A 143 -12.83 8.95 -4.72
CA VAL A 143 -11.63 8.72 -3.91
C VAL A 143 -10.59 9.80 -4.16
N LEU A 144 -9.99 10.31 -3.09
CA LEU A 144 -8.82 11.18 -3.15
C LEU A 144 -7.60 10.44 -2.60
N ASP A 145 -6.49 10.48 -3.32
CA ASP A 145 -5.18 10.00 -2.87
C ASP A 145 -4.23 11.20 -2.74
N ALA A 146 -4.10 11.72 -1.52
CA ALA A 146 -3.32 12.92 -1.21
C ALA A 146 -1.85 12.58 -0.95
N GLY A 147 -0.97 13.02 -1.86
CA GLY A 147 0.42 12.58 -1.91
C GLY A 147 0.52 11.20 -2.55
N THR A 148 -0.01 11.08 -3.77
CA THR A 148 -0.26 9.78 -4.41
C THR A 148 1.02 8.98 -4.71
N GLY A 149 2.19 9.62 -4.76
CA GLY A 149 3.47 8.93 -4.96
C GLY A 149 3.48 8.09 -6.24
N THR A 150 3.62 6.77 -6.12
CA THR A 150 3.52 5.82 -7.25
C THR A 150 2.12 5.67 -7.83
N GLY A 151 1.07 6.18 -7.17
CA GLY A 151 -0.33 5.96 -7.53
C GLY A 151 -0.93 4.66 -7.00
N ILE A 152 -0.21 3.90 -6.16
CA ILE A 152 -0.62 2.54 -5.77
C ILE A 152 -1.98 2.49 -5.06
N LEU A 153 -2.29 3.46 -4.18
CA LEU A 153 -3.56 3.49 -3.44
C LEU A 153 -4.72 3.88 -4.37
N ALA A 154 -4.50 4.85 -5.27
CA ALA A 154 -5.45 5.19 -6.33
C ALA A 154 -5.75 3.99 -7.25
N ILE A 155 -4.72 3.25 -7.67
CA ILE A 155 -4.86 2.03 -8.49
C ILE A 155 -5.64 0.96 -7.73
N ALA A 156 -5.30 0.71 -6.46
CA ALA A 156 -5.95 -0.26 -5.61
C ALA A 156 -7.45 0.06 -5.42
N ALA A 157 -7.79 1.32 -5.14
CA ALA A 157 -9.18 1.75 -4.98
C ALA A 157 -10.00 1.55 -6.27
N ALA A 158 -9.42 1.88 -7.43
CA ALA A 158 -10.07 1.68 -8.72
C ALA A 158 -10.30 0.19 -9.05
N ARG A 159 -9.42 -0.71 -8.57
CA ARG A 159 -9.54 -2.16 -8.71
C ARG A 159 -10.62 -2.75 -7.80
N LEU A 160 -10.86 -2.17 -6.63
CA LEU A 160 -11.95 -2.57 -5.72
C LEU A 160 -13.32 -2.00 -6.10
N GLY A 161 -13.38 -1.09 -7.08
CA GLY A 161 -14.65 -0.64 -7.66
C GLY A 161 -14.94 0.86 -7.51
N ALA A 162 -14.02 1.65 -6.95
CA ALA A 162 -14.16 3.11 -7.00
C ALA A 162 -14.33 3.59 -8.45
N LYS A 163 -15.18 4.62 -8.63
CA LYS A 163 -15.57 5.10 -9.96
C LYS A 163 -14.68 6.23 -10.45
N ASN A 164 -14.44 7.20 -9.59
CA ASN A 164 -13.67 8.41 -9.88
C ASN A 164 -12.61 8.59 -8.80
N ILE A 165 -11.35 8.61 -9.21
CA ILE A 165 -10.22 8.69 -8.31
C ILE A 165 -9.37 9.88 -8.74
N THR A 166 -9.04 10.74 -7.80
CA THR A 166 -8.09 11.84 -7.98
C THR A 166 -6.86 11.57 -7.13
N GLY A 167 -5.71 11.39 -7.76
CA GLY A 167 -4.42 11.42 -7.09
C GLY A 167 -3.81 12.80 -7.21
N VAL A 168 -3.29 13.36 -6.11
CA VAL A 168 -2.58 14.64 -6.14
C VAL A 168 -1.15 14.48 -5.63
N GLU A 169 -0.22 15.12 -6.29
CA GLU A 169 1.20 15.05 -5.95
C GLU A 169 1.91 16.35 -6.35
N ILE A 170 2.82 16.81 -5.49
CA ILE A 170 3.56 18.07 -5.68
C ILE A 170 4.87 17.86 -6.44
N SER A 171 5.44 16.66 -6.37
CA SER A 171 6.66 16.31 -7.09
C SER A 171 6.35 15.99 -8.55
N PRO A 172 6.88 16.74 -9.54
CA PRO A 172 6.65 16.45 -10.96
C PRO A 172 7.13 15.06 -11.37
N GLU A 173 8.19 14.55 -10.73
CA GLU A 173 8.73 13.22 -10.99
C GLU A 173 7.74 12.12 -10.55
N ALA A 174 7.15 12.27 -9.36
CA ALA A 174 6.17 11.33 -8.85
C ALA A 174 4.82 11.42 -9.59
N VAL A 175 4.41 12.63 -10.02
CA VAL A 175 3.24 12.79 -10.91
C VAL A 175 3.41 11.97 -12.18
N LYS A 176 4.57 12.07 -12.83
CA LYS A 176 4.87 11.31 -14.05
C LYS A 176 4.83 9.80 -13.77
N GLU A 177 5.48 9.35 -12.70
CA GLU A 177 5.52 7.95 -12.31
C GLU A 177 4.11 7.38 -12.02
N ALA A 178 3.28 8.12 -11.28
CA ALA A 178 1.89 7.76 -11.02
C ALA A 178 1.07 7.65 -12.31
N GLN A 179 1.21 8.60 -13.23
CA GLN A 179 0.51 8.56 -14.53
C GLN A 179 0.92 7.33 -15.35
N GLU A 180 2.21 6.99 -15.37
CA GLU A 180 2.71 5.80 -16.04
C GLU A 180 2.15 4.52 -15.39
N ASN A 181 2.14 4.42 -14.06
CA ASN A 181 1.58 3.27 -13.35
C ASN A 181 0.06 3.13 -13.58
N VAL A 182 -0.69 4.24 -13.58
CA VAL A 182 -2.12 4.25 -13.93
C VAL A 182 -2.34 3.73 -15.36
N ASN A 183 -1.49 4.15 -16.31
CA ASN A 183 -1.54 3.68 -17.69
C ASN A 183 -1.21 2.19 -17.81
N LEU A 184 -0.19 1.70 -17.10
CA LEU A 184 0.17 0.27 -17.05
C LEU A 184 -1.00 -0.60 -16.55
N ASN A 185 -1.78 -0.08 -15.60
CA ASN A 185 -2.98 -0.75 -15.10
C ASN A 185 -4.22 -0.57 -15.97
N LYS A 186 -4.15 0.23 -17.05
CA LYS A 186 -5.25 0.57 -17.95
C LYS A 186 -6.41 1.28 -17.23
N LEU A 187 -6.08 2.15 -16.27
CA LEU A 187 -7.05 2.82 -15.40
C LEU A 187 -7.20 4.33 -15.67
N THR A 188 -6.68 4.83 -16.79
CA THR A 188 -6.71 6.26 -17.16
C THR A 188 -8.11 6.87 -17.30
N LYS A 189 -9.15 6.05 -17.49
CA LYS A 189 -10.55 6.50 -17.52
C LYS A 189 -11.16 6.70 -16.13
N LYS A 190 -10.55 6.14 -15.08
CA LYS A 190 -11.04 6.19 -13.69
C LYS A 190 -10.18 7.07 -12.79
N ILE A 191 -8.89 7.16 -13.09
CA ILE A 191 -7.90 7.83 -12.24
C ILE A 191 -7.33 9.04 -12.97
N ALA A 192 -7.46 10.22 -12.37
CA ALA A 192 -6.78 11.44 -12.78
C ALA A 192 -5.66 11.76 -11.79
N ILE A 193 -4.46 12.03 -12.28
CA ILE A 193 -3.31 12.47 -11.46
C ILE A 193 -3.07 13.95 -11.73
N LEU A 194 -3.14 14.77 -10.68
CA LEU A 194 -3.01 16.22 -10.77
C LEU A 194 -1.71 16.70 -10.10
N PRO A 195 -0.90 17.54 -10.76
CA PRO A 195 0.32 18.11 -10.20
C PRO A 195 0.01 19.30 -9.28
N CYS A 196 -0.63 19.05 -8.14
CA CYS A 196 -1.01 20.11 -7.19
C CYS A 196 -0.97 19.63 -5.74
N SER A 197 -1.12 20.59 -4.81
CA SER A 197 -1.31 20.29 -3.40
C SER A 197 -2.77 19.88 -3.15
N VAL A 198 -2.97 19.03 -2.13
CA VAL A 198 -4.31 18.69 -1.64
C VAL A 198 -5.13 19.91 -1.22
N THR A 199 -4.47 21.02 -0.86
CA THR A 199 -5.12 22.30 -0.53
C THR A 199 -5.84 22.95 -1.71
N ASP A 200 -5.47 22.59 -2.94
CA ASP A 200 -6.05 23.14 -4.17
C ASP A 200 -7.22 22.29 -4.68
N VAL A 201 -7.44 21.11 -4.09
CA VAL A 201 -8.49 20.17 -4.46
C VAL A 201 -9.85 20.67 -4.00
N LYS A 202 -10.84 20.55 -4.88
CA LYS A 202 -12.24 20.86 -4.62
C LYS A 202 -13.09 19.62 -4.83
N GLY A 203 -14.22 19.55 -4.12
CA GLY A 203 -15.17 18.44 -4.24
C GLY A 203 -15.56 17.85 -2.89
N GLN A 204 -16.20 16.70 -2.96
CA GLN A 204 -16.54 15.84 -1.82
C GLN A 204 -16.10 14.43 -2.17
N PHE A 205 -15.35 13.79 -1.28
CA PHE A 205 -14.81 12.45 -1.46
C PHE A 205 -15.37 11.50 -0.41
N ASP A 206 -15.76 10.30 -0.83
CA ASP A 206 -16.27 9.25 0.05
C ASP A 206 -15.12 8.63 0.86
N LEU A 207 -13.92 8.59 0.27
CA LEU A 207 -12.70 8.07 0.87
C LEU A 207 -11.50 8.94 0.51
N ILE A 208 -10.71 9.31 1.51
CA ILE A 208 -9.46 10.04 1.33
C ILE A 208 -8.30 9.24 1.91
N PHE A 209 -7.29 8.96 1.10
CA PHE A 209 -5.98 8.53 1.58
C PHE A 209 -5.09 9.75 1.79
N ALA A 210 -4.39 9.78 2.93
CA ALA A 210 -3.32 10.73 3.21
C ALA A 210 -2.17 9.98 3.88
N ASN A 211 -1.34 9.32 3.07
CA ASN A 211 -0.13 8.63 3.53
C ASN A 211 1.04 9.62 3.55
N LEU A 212 1.05 10.50 4.54
CA LEU A 212 1.92 11.68 4.65
C LEU A 212 2.52 11.78 6.05
N TYR A 213 3.61 12.53 6.21
CA TYR A 213 4.21 12.70 7.53
C TYR A 213 3.31 13.49 8.49
N GLY A 214 3.32 13.12 9.78
CA GLY A 214 2.36 13.59 10.78
C GLY A 214 2.24 15.11 10.95
N VAL A 215 3.34 15.86 10.83
CA VAL A 215 3.31 17.33 10.89
C VAL A 215 2.46 17.92 9.76
N LEU A 216 2.55 17.37 8.55
CA LEU A 216 1.74 17.81 7.43
C LEU A 216 0.28 17.44 7.64
N LEU A 217 -0.01 16.20 8.08
CA LEU A 217 -1.38 15.74 8.37
C LEU A 217 -2.12 16.69 9.32
N LYS A 218 -1.48 17.09 10.42
CA LYS A 218 -2.06 18.06 11.36
C LYS A 218 -2.35 19.41 10.70
N LYS A 219 -1.44 19.90 9.87
CA LYS A 219 -1.58 21.17 9.14
C LYS A 219 -2.73 21.13 8.12
N ILE A 220 -2.91 20.03 7.41
CA ILE A 220 -3.92 19.90 6.35
C ILE A 220 -5.25 19.30 6.84
N ALA A 221 -5.36 18.91 8.11
CA ALA A 221 -6.59 18.35 8.68
C ALA A 221 -7.85 19.18 8.36
N PRO A 222 -7.88 20.52 8.53
CA PRO A 222 -9.06 21.31 8.17
C PRO A 222 -9.46 21.17 6.69
N THR A 223 -8.47 21.11 5.79
CA THR A 223 -8.68 20.92 4.35
C THR A 223 -9.26 19.55 4.06
N LEU A 224 -8.66 18.49 4.60
CA LEU A 224 -9.11 17.10 4.38
C LEU A 224 -10.56 16.92 4.86
N VAL A 225 -10.91 17.43 6.03
CA VAL A 225 -12.27 17.28 6.57
C VAL A 225 -13.31 18.10 5.79
N LYS A 226 -12.92 19.26 5.26
CA LYS A 226 -13.80 20.11 4.43
C LYS A 226 -14.23 19.42 3.14
N ILE A 227 -13.31 18.66 2.51
CA ILE A 227 -13.57 17.95 1.25
C ILE A 227 -14.01 16.49 1.47
N LEU A 228 -14.15 16.06 2.73
CA LEU A 228 -14.68 14.74 3.08
C LEU A 228 -16.20 14.76 3.11
N ALA A 229 -16.80 13.86 2.34
CA ALA A 229 -18.25 13.65 2.31
C ALA A 229 -18.79 13.27 3.70
N PRO A 230 -20.07 13.57 4.01
CA PRO A 230 -20.73 13.01 5.19
C PRO A 230 -20.60 11.49 5.22
N LYS A 231 -20.31 10.91 6.38
CA LYS A 231 -20.04 9.46 6.56
C LYS A 231 -18.84 8.91 5.81
N GLY A 232 -18.05 9.77 5.15
CA GLY A 232 -16.83 9.38 4.45
C GLY A 232 -15.70 9.00 5.40
N TRP A 233 -14.71 8.31 4.85
CA TRP A 233 -13.53 7.83 5.58
C TRP A 233 -12.26 8.59 5.21
N ILE A 234 -11.37 8.76 6.19
CA ILE A 234 -9.98 9.16 5.97
C ILE A 234 -9.07 8.04 6.45
N VAL A 235 -8.15 7.61 5.60
CA VAL A 235 -7.04 6.73 5.96
C VAL A 235 -5.78 7.58 6.09
N LEU A 236 -5.35 7.78 7.34
CA LEU A 236 -4.13 8.51 7.69
C LEU A 236 -2.98 7.53 7.80
N GLY A 237 -1.96 7.66 6.97
CA GLY A 237 -0.73 6.86 7.07
C GLY A 237 0.51 7.72 7.07
N GLY A 238 1.69 7.11 7.26
CA GLY A 238 2.95 7.86 7.36
C GLY A 238 3.20 8.42 8.76
N MET A 239 2.43 7.96 9.74
CA MET A 239 2.55 8.33 11.15
C MET A 239 3.53 7.40 11.88
N ILE A 240 4.12 7.91 12.95
CA ILE A 240 5.07 7.18 13.78
C ILE A 240 4.65 7.21 15.25
N VAL A 241 4.92 6.13 15.97
CA VAL A 241 4.76 6.08 17.42
C VAL A 241 5.83 6.96 18.09
N PRO A 242 5.51 7.75 19.13
CA PRO A 242 4.18 7.95 19.75
C PRO A 242 3.43 9.19 19.23
N ASP A 243 3.89 9.82 18.14
CA ASP A 243 3.31 11.07 17.62
C ASP A 243 1.94 10.87 16.95
N ASP A 244 1.61 9.64 16.60
CA ASP A 244 0.40 9.21 15.90
C ASP A 244 -0.89 9.58 16.66
N GLU A 245 -0.93 9.38 17.98
CA GLU A 245 -2.10 9.74 18.80
C GLU A 245 -2.45 11.23 18.68
N VAL A 246 -1.42 12.09 18.67
CA VAL A 246 -1.59 13.55 18.52
C VAL A 246 -2.08 13.91 17.11
N VAL A 247 -1.63 13.18 16.09
CA VAL A 247 -2.12 13.37 14.72
C VAL A 247 -3.59 12.97 14.63
N ILE A 248 -3.97 11.81 15.14
CA ILE A 248 -5.34 11.30 15.13
C ILE A 248 -6.27 12.25 15.90
N SER A 249 -5.88 12.69 17.10
CA SER A 249 -6.70 13.56 17.94
C SER A 249 -6.95 14.95 17.32
N THR A 250 -6.14 15.36 16.34
CA THR A 250 -6.35 16.62 15.59
C THR A 250 -7.63 16.58 14.75
N PHE A 251 -8.11 15.39 14.38
CA PHE A 251 -9.33 15.23 13.57
C PHE A 251 -10.61 15.16 14.41
N THR A 252 -10.51 14.81 15.70
CA THR A 252 -11.66 14.65 16.61
C THR A 252 -12.57 15.89 16.71
N PRO A 253 -12.05 17.13 16.85
CA PRO A 253 -12.89 18.34 16.91
C PRO A 253 -13.71 18.60 15.65
N TYR A 254 -13.34 17.98 14.52
CA TYR A 254 -14.09 18.09 13.26
C TYR A 254 -15.16 17.00 13.08
N GLY A 255 -15.44 16.22 14.13
CA GLY A 255 -16.47 15.17 14.11
C GLY A 255 -15.99 13.83 13.52
N LEU A 256 -14.69 13.61 13.42
CA LEU A 256 -14.15 12.31 13.00
C LEU A 256 -13.94 11.40 14.21
N LYS A 257 -14.33 10.13 14.07
CA LYS A 257 -14.05 9.06 15.05
C LYS A 257 -13.10 8.04 14.45
N GLU A 258 -12.22 7.52 15.28
CA GLU A 258 -11.33 6.42 14.92
C GLU A 258 -12.09 5.10 14.84
N CYS A 259 -11.93 4.39 13.72
CA CYS A 259 -12.54 3.10 13.43
C CYS A 259 -11.54 1.95 13.56
N ALA A 260 -10.28 2.21 13.20
CA ALA A 260 -9.21 1.22 13.27
C ALA A 260 -7.83 1.89 13.36
N HIS A 261 -6.88 1.15 13.94
CA HIS A 261 -5.49 1.56 14.08
C HIS A 261 -4.59 0.36 13.80
N TYR A 262 -3.73 0.49 12.78
CA TYR A 262 -2.70 -0.48 12.42
C TYR A 262 -1.35 0.02 12.90
N CYS A 263 -0.58 -0.82 13.61
CA CYS A 263 0.71 -0.44 14.21
C CYS A 263 1.67 -1.64 14.27
N ASP A 264 2.97 -1.41 14.01
CA ASP A 264 4.06 -2.38 14.22
C ASP A 264 5.08 -1.98 15.30
N GLY A 265 4.70 -1.06 16.18
CA GLY A 265 5.58 -0.49 17.21
C GLY A 265 6.48 0.63 16.69
N LYS A 266 6.45 0.95 15.38
CA LYS A 266 7.10 2.12 14.82
C LYS A 266 6.17 2.93 13.93
N TRP A 267 5.59 2.30 12.92
CA TRP A 267 4.77 2.95 11.91
C TRP A 267 3.30 2.68 12.14
N THR A 268 2.45 3.69 11.92
CA THR A 268 1.02 3.55 12.13
C THR A 268 0.17 4.10 10.99
N VAL A 269 -1.02 3.50 10.86
CA VAL A 269 -2.10 3.94 9.97
C VAL A 269 -3.40 3.93 10.77
N ALA A 270 -4.20 4.98 10.68
CA ALA A 270 -5.51 5.06 11.30
C ALA A 270 -6.60 5.25 10.24
N VAL A 271 -7.75 4.63 10.47
CA VAL A 271 -8.97 4.84 9.70
C VAL A 271 -9.92 5.66 10.55
N LEU A 272 -10.31 6.82 10.06
CA LEU A 272 -11.26 7.72 10.70
C LEU A 272 -12.53 7.83 9.85
N GLN A 273 -13.69 7.95 10.47
CA GLN A 273 -14.96 8.20 9.80
C GLN A 273 -15.63 9.46 10.33
N LYS A 274 -16.21 10.26 9.43
CA LYS A 274 -16.98 11.46 9.77
C LYS A 274 -18.38 11.07 10.25
N VAL A 275 -18.71 11.43 11.49
CA VAL A 275 -19.97 11.07 12.15
C VAL A 275 -21.04 12.14 11.96
#